data_AF-A0A2V8K8K1-F1
#
_entry.id   AF-A0A2V8K8K1-F1
#
_cell.length_a   1.000
_cell.length_b   1.000
_cell.length_c   1.000
_cell.angle_alpha   90.00
_cell.angle_beta   90.00
_cell.angle_gamma   90.00
#
_symmetry.space_group_name_H-M   'P 1'
#
loop_
_entity.id
_entity.type
_entity.pdbx_description
1 polymer ?
#
loop_
_entity_poly.entity_id
_entity_poly.type
_entity_poly.pdbx_seq_one_letter_code
_entity_poly.pdbx_strand_id
1 'polypeptide(L)'
;MHDLLVIRACAIGDFVLNLPALVALQKEHPKVRFTLVGNPSSLELATDFVAVREIHSIELEPWARLFYEPIPELEFNSAIVWMKDDTLAGNLRLSGIPNVLRTDPFPTYGHAADHLLRTLSLEPPDLPDLWAPESQSVVIHPGSGSQKKNWPYFEVLMNRLPACVPLPKDWRLRVLSHHLRHCRAYIGNDSGITHLAAYIGCPTIALFGPTDPRVWGPIGRRVRIIWKSKLEDIAVDEILEILRRGGTGRR
;
A
#
# COMPACT_ATOMS: atom_id res chain seq x y z
N MET A 1 23.98 -3.75 15.75
CA MET A 1 23.20 -3.30 14.58
C MET A 1 21.85 -3.98 14.73
N HIS A 2 20.74 -3.25 14.85
CA HIS A 2 19.44 -3.87 15.03
C HIS A 2 18.85 -4.12 13.64
N ASP A 3 19.10 -5.32 13.11
CA ASP A 3 18.47 -5.74 11.86
C ASP A 3 17.14 -6.41 12.20
N LEU A 4 16.07 -5.91 11.59
CA LEU A 4 14.70 -6.34 11.84
C LEU A 4 14.16 -7.04 10.59
N LEU A 5 13.75 -8.28 10.76
CA LEU A 5 13.10 -9.05 9.72
C LEU A 5 11.59 -8.76 9.72
N VAL A 6 11.01 -8.43 8.57
CA VAL A 6 9.55 -8.32 8.41
C VAL A 6 9.09 -9.24 7.30
N ILE A 7 8.16 -10.13 7.63
CA ILE A 7 7.57 -11.07 6.67
C ILE A 7 6.10 -10.71 6.42
N ARG A 8 5.80 -10.39 5.15
CA ARG A 8 4.46 -10.04 4.67
C ARG A 8 4.26 -10.47 3.21
N ALA A 9 3.52 -11.55 3.00
CA ALA A 9 3.02 -11.95 1.69
C ALA A 9 1.60 -11.39 1.46
N CYS A 10 1.43 -10.45 0.53
CA CYS A 10 0.13 -9.85 0.24
C CYS A 10 0.07 -9.11 -1.10
N ALA A 11 -1.12 -8.63 -1.46
CA ALA A 11 -1.32 -7.77 -2.61
C ALA A 11 -0.76 -6.36 -2.35
N ILE A 12 -0.58 -5.59 -3.42
CA ILE A 12 -0.01 -4.22 -3.36
C ILE A 12 -0.76 -3.32 -2.37
N GLY A 13 -2.11 -3.34 -2.41
CA GLY A 13 -2.92 -2.49 -1.54
C GLY A 13 -2.72 -2.79 -0.06
N ASP A 14 -2.73 -4.08 0.30
CA ASP A 14 -2.45 -4.52 1.67
C ASP A 14 -1.05 -4.10 2.10
N PHE A 15 -0.04 -4.22 1.22
CA PHE A 15 1.31 -3.81 1.55
C PHE A 15 1.43 -2.30 1.77
N VAL A 16 0.77 -1.48 0.94
CA VAL A 16 0.74 -0.03 1.15
C VAL A 16 0.12 0.32 2.51
N LEU A 17 -0.88 -0.43 2.98
CA LEU A 17 -1.44 -0.26 4.32
C LEU A 17 -0.52 -0.75 5.46
N ASN A 18 0.57 -1.50 5.16
CA ASN A 18 1.63 -1.81 6.13
C ASN A 18 2.62 -0.65 6.30
N LEU A 19 2.75 0.25 5.32
CA LEU A 19 3.78 1.30 5.35
C LEU A 19 3.69 2.23 6.57
N PRO A 20 2.50 2.64 7.08
CA PRO A 20 2.43 3.42 8.33
C PRO A 20 3.10 2.72 9.51
N ALA A 21 2.92 1.40 9.65
CA ALA A 21 3.53 0.63 10.72
C ALA A 21 5.06 0.56 10.58
N LEU A 22 5.57 0.38 9.36
CA LEU A 22 7.02 0.40 9.10
C LEU A 22 7.63 1.79 9.38
N VAL A 23 6.95 2.86 8.97
CA VAL A 23 7.41 4.24 9.22
C VAL A 23 7.41 4.56 10.72
N ALA A 24 6.37 4.16 11.45
CA ALA A 24 6.31 4.31 12.90
C ALA A 24 7.45 3.53 13.59
N LEU A 25 7.72 2.29 13.18
CA LEU A 25 8.85 1.50 13.68
C LEU A 25 10.20 2.18 13.41
N GLN A 26 10.43 2.68 12.20
CA GLN A 26 11.66 3.41 11.86
C GLN A 26 11.84 4.66 12.72
N LYS A 27 10.73 5.35 13.05
CA LYS A 27 10.74 6.55 13.90
C LYS A 27 11.15 6.21 15.34
N GLU A 28 10.62 5.13 15.92
CA GLU A 28 11.02 4.69 17.28
C GLU A 28 12.44 4.08 17.31
N HIS A 29 12.87 3.49 16.20
CA HIS A 29 14.19 2.87 16.06
C HIS A 29 14.97 3.45 14.87
N PRO A 30 15.50 4.68 14.96
CA PRO A 30 16.13 5.37 13.81
C PRO A 30 17.31 4.65 13.15
N LYS A 31 17.94 3.71 13.86
CA LYS A 31 19.09 2.93 13.38
C LYS A 31 18.72 1.56 12.81
N VAL A 32 17.44 1.16 12.89
CA VAL A 32 16.99 -0.12 12.35
C VAL A 32 17.13 -0.10 10.84
N ARG A 33 17.53 -1.24 10.27
CA ARG A 33 17.41 -1.50 8.84
C ARG A 33 16.55 -2.74 8.64
N PHE A 34 15.57 -2.63 7.76
CA PHE A 34 14.58 -3.67 7.53
C PHE A 34 15.07 -4.66 6.48
N THR A 35 15.02 -5.95 6.78
CA THR A 35 15.01 -7.01 5.77
C THR A 35 13.57 -7.42 5.54
N LEU A 36 13.08 -7.26 4.31
CA LEU A 36 11.68 -7.51 3.96
C LEU A 36 11.54 -8.80 3.15
N VAL A 37 10.61 -9.66 3.53
CA VAL A 37 10.34 -10.94 2.84
C VAL A 37 8.87 -11.04 2.45
N GLY A 38 8.58 -11.27 1.18
CA GLY A 38 7.22 -11.15 0.64
C GLY A 38 7.18 -11.17 -0.88
N ASN A 39 6.30 -10.37 -1.48
CA ASN A 39 6.31 -10.11 -2.92
C ASN A 39 7.29 -8.96 -3.24
N PRO A 40 8.44 -9.20 -3.90
CA PRO A 40 9.50 -8.19 -4.02
C PRO A 40 9.04 -6.88 -4.67
N SER A 41 8.23 -6.97 -5.73
CA SER A 41 7.75 -5.78 -6.44
C SER A 41 6.91 -4.87 -5.55
N SER A 42 6.12 -5.43 -4.63
CA SER A 42 5.35 -4.65 -3.65
C SER A 42 6.28 -4.10 -2.56
N LEU A 43 7.19 -4.93 -2.03
CA LEU A 43 8.12 -4.56 -0.96
C LEU A 43 9.06 -3.42 -1.36
N GLU A 44 9.44 -3.33 -2.64
CA GLU A 44 10.25 -2.22 -3.16
C GLU A 44 9.66 -0.84 -2.88
N LEU A 45 8.33 -0.72 -2.72
CA LEU A 45 7.66 0.54 -2.38
C LEU A 45 8.08 1.09 -1.00
N ALA A 46 8.54 0.24 -0.07
CA ALA A 46 8.99 0.68 1.24
C ALA A 46 10.30 1.49 1.19
N THR A 47 11.10 1.34 0.11
CA THR A 47 12.40 2.01 -0.04
C THR A 47 12.30 3.54 -0.10
N ASP A 48 11.12 4.07 -0.42
CA ASP A 48 10.85 5.51 -0.40
C ASP A 48 10.57 6.07 1.01
N PHE A 49 10.33 5.19 2.01
CA PHE A 49 9.79 5.59 3.32
C PHE A 49 10.63 5.13 4.51
N VAL A 50 11.34 4.01 4.40
CA VAL A 50 12.15 3.43 5.50
C VAL A 50 13.49 2.91 5.00
N ALA A 51 14.44 2.71 5.90
CA ALA A 51 15.75 2.16 5.57
C ALA A 51 15.66 0.65 5.35
N VAL A 52 15.57 0.24 4.08
CA VAL A 52 15.57 -1.17 3.69
C VAL A 52 16.99 -1.65 3.44
N ARG A 53 17.40 -2.74 4.09
CA ARG A 53 18.67 -3.43 3.85
C ARG A 53 18.56 -4.34 2.64
N GLU A 54 17.58 -5.23 2.66
CA GLU A 54 17.40 -6.30 1.68
C GLU A 54 15.92 -6.59 1.47
N ILE A 55 15.58 -7.04 0.26
CA ILE A 55 14.24 -7.49 -0.13
C ILE A 55 14.36 -8.89 -0.72
N HIS A 56 13.54 -9.81 -0.24
CA HIS A 56 13.54 -11.19 -0.67
C HIS A 56 12.14 -11.68 -1.05
N SER A 57 12.09 -12.62 -1.99
CA SER A 57 10.85 -13.33 -2.31
C SER A 57 10.56 -14.37 -1.24
N ILE A 58 9.33 -14.41 -0.75
CA ILE A 58 8.89 -15.46 0.18
C ILE A 58 8.76 -16.84 -0.49
N GLU A 59 8.64 -16.86 -1.83
CA GLU A 59 8.48 -18.08 -2.63
C GLU A 59 9.82 -18.73 -3.01
N LEU A 60 10.94 -18.06 -2.72
CA LEU A 60 12.28 -18.55 -3.09
C LEU A 60 13.09 -18.94 -1.86
N GLU A 61 14.04 -19.83 -2.08
CA GLU A 61 15.06 -20.21 -1.11
C GLU A 61 15.91 -18.99 -0.68
N PRO A 62 16.33 -18.89 0.60
CA PRO A 62 16.04 -19.83 1.68
C PRO A 62 14.65 -19.64 2.33
N TRP A 63 13.95 -18.54 2.04
CA TRP A 63 12.77 -18.10 2.77
C TRP A 63 11.56 -19.02 2.65
N ALA A 64 11.39 -19.69 1.50
CA ALA A 64 10.35 -20.68 1.28
C ALA A 64 10.45 -21.88 2.26
N ARG A 65 11.65 -22.18 2.77
CA ARG A 65 11.84 -23.28 3.75
C ARG A 65 11.08 -23.06 5.04
N LEU A 66 10.88 -21.81 5.45
CA LEU A 66 10.23 -21.50 6.72
C LEU A 66 8.80 -22.04 6.81
N PHE A 67 8.15 -22.38 5.70
CA PHE A 67 6.84 -23.04 5.71
C PHE A 67 6.88 -24.51 6.14
N TYR A 68 8.06 -25.15 6.18
CA TYR A 68 8.18 -26.57 6.55
C TYR A 68 9.39 -26.92 7.43
N GLU A 69 10.45 -26.09 7.49
CA GLU A 69 11.61 -26.32 8.34
C GLU A 69 12.37 -25.02 8.71
N PRO A 70 13.17 -25.01 9.79
CA PRO A 70 14.01 -23.86 10.14
C PRO A 70 15.19 -23.67 9.17
N ILE A 71 15.51 -22.41 8.89
CA ILE A 71 16.76 -22.00 8.24
C ILE A 71 17.84 -21.87 9.33
N PRO A 72 18.97 -22.61 9.27
CA PRO A 72 20.04 -22.46 10.26
C PRO A 72 20.65 -21.06 10.25
N GLU A 73 21.08 -20.58 11.42
CA GLU A 73 21.97 -19.41 11.58
C GLU A 73 21.39 -18.09 11.05
N LEU A 74 20.09 -17.82 11.25
CA LEU A 74 19.52 -16.51 10.92
C LEU A 74 19.95 -15.45 11.94
N GLU A 75 20.75 -14.48 11.49
CA GLU A 75 21.30 -13.41 12.33
C GLU A 75 20.34 -12.21 12.48
N PHE A 76 19.15 -12.42 13.05
CA PHE A 76 18.21 -11.32 13.37
C PHE A 76 17.89 -11.28 14.87
N ASN A 77 17.85 -10.07 15.45
CA ASN A 77 17.45 -9.90 16.84
C ASN A 77 15.93 -10.00 17.03
N SER A 78 15.16 -9.68 16.00
CA SER A 78 13.71 -9.66 16.03
C SER A 78 13.12 -9.91 14.65
N ALA A 79 11.93 -10.50 14.62
CA ALA A 79 11.13 -10.67 13.42
C ALA A 79 9.67 -10.31 13.69
N ILE A 80 9.05 -9.63 12.72
CA ILE A 80 7.61 -9.37 12.67
C ILE A 80 7.03 -10.20 11.54
N VAL A 81 6.01 -10.99 11.84
CA VAL A 81 5.30 -11.84 10.88
C VAL A 81 3.83 -11.42 10.86
N TRP A 82 3.44 -10.73 9.79
CA TRP A 82 2.05 -10.38 9.51
C TRP A 82 1.43 -11.39 8.55
N MET A 83 1.26 -12.61 9.05
CA MET A 83 0.71 -13.74 8.33
C MET A 83 -0.09 -14.64 9.27
N LYS A 84 -1.07 -15.37 8.72
CA LYS A 84 -1.85 -16.33 9.48
C LYS A 84 -1.09 -17.63 9.80
N ASP A 85 0.03 -17.87 9.11
CA ASP A 85 0.80 -19.10 9.25
C ASP A 85 1.61 -19.12 10.55
N ASP A 86 1.32 -20.07 11.44
CA ASP A 86 2.04 -20.24 12.71
C ASP A 86 3.33 -21.05 12.54
N THR A 87 3.39 -21.92 11.53
CA THR A 87 4.56 -22.76 11.22
C THR A 87 5.79 -21.90 10.92
N LEU A 88 5.63 -20.90 10.07
CA LEU A 88 6.67 -19.94 9.68
C LEU A 88 7.23 -19.20 10.88
N ALA A 89 6.36 -18.71 11.78
CA ALA A 89 6.80 -18.05 13.00
C ALA A 89 7.50 -19.02 13.97
N GLY A 90 7.07 -20.28 14.05
CA GLY A 90 7.75 -21.33 14.81
C GLY A 90 9.15 -21.61 14.27
N ASN A 91 9.27 -21.78 12.95
CA ASN A 91 10.54 -22.05 12.29
C ASN A 91 11.52 -20.89 12.40
N LEU A 92 11.07 -19.63 12.34
CA LEU A 92 11.93 -18.47 12.62
C LEU A 92 12.53 -18.50 14.04
N ARG A 93 11.78 -18.96 15.05
CA ARG A 93 12.31 -19.11 16.42
C ARG A 93 13.35 -20.23 16.49
N LEU A 94 13.07 -21.36 15.86
CA LEU A 94 14.01 -22.49 15.77
C LEU A 94 15.26 -22.15 14.95
N SER A 95 15.16 -21.19 14.02
CA SER A 95 16.27 -20.60 13.26
C SER A 95 17.19 -19.69 14.08
N GLY A 96 16.88 -19.45 15.35
CA GLY A 96 17.72 -18.67 16.27
C GLY A 96 17.27 -17.22 16.49
N ILE A 97 16.12 -16.80 15.94
CA ILE A 97 15.60 -15.43 16.18
C ILE A 97 14.89 -15.40 17.54
N PRO A 98 15.41 -14.65 18.54
CA PRO A 98 14.90 -14.73 19.91
C PRO A 98 13.53 -14.06 20.09
N ASN A 99 13.22 -13.03 19.29
CA ASN A 99 11.99 -12.25 19.42
C ASN A 99 11.17 -12.30 18.12
N VAL A 100 10.22 -13.24 18.04
CA VAL A 100 9.31 -13.34 16.88
C VAL A 100 7.90 -12.93 17.29
N LEU A 101 7.45 -11.79 16.77
CA LEU A 101 6.08 -11.30 16.91
C LEU A 101 5.27 -11.73 15.69
N ARG A 102 4.36 -12.68 15.88
CA ARG A 102 3.39 -13.09 14.85
C ARG A 102 2.02 -12.54 15.18
N THR A 103 1.38 -11.90 14.21
CA THR A 103 0.02 -11.36 14.37
C THR A 103 -0.81 -11.57 13.11
N ASP A 104 -2.14 -11.62 13.25
CA ASP A 104 -3.03 -11.68 12.08
C ASP A 104 -2.88 -10.37 11.29
N PRO A 105 -2.63 -10.43 9.97
CA PRO A 105 -2.50 -9.21 9.16
C PRO A 105 -3.80 -8.44 8.99
N PHE A 106 -4.96 -9.03 9.29
CA PHE A 106 -6.25 -8.45 8.98
C PHE A 106 -7.01 -7.98 10.24
N PRO A 107 -7.68 -6.81 10.16
CA PRO A 107 -8.42 -6.26 11.28
C PRO A 107 -9.63 -7.11 11.63
N THR A 108 -9.87 -7.30 12.94
CA THR A 108 -11.20 -7.69 13.45
C THR A 108 -12.12 -6.49 13.63
N TYR A 109 -11.54 -5.29 13.75
CA TYR A 109 -12.24 -4.01 13.82
C TYR A 109 -11.36 -2.85 13.34
N GLY A 110 -12.00 -1.76 12.93
CA GLY A 110 -11.32 -0.54 12.48
C GLY A 110 -10.58 -0.70 11.15
N HIS A 111 -9.75 0.29 10.84
CA HIS A 111 -9.00 0.34 9.60
C HIS A 111 -7.82 -0.64 9.60
N ALA A 112 -7.48 -1.23 8.45
CA ALA A 112 -6.42 -2.22 8.33
C ALA A 112 -5.02 -1.68 8.68
N ALA A 113 -4.71 -0.43 8.34
CA ALA A 113 -3.43 0.18 8.74
C ALA A 113 -3.35 0.41 10.26
N ASP A 114 -4.44 0.88 10.88
CA ASP A 114 -4.50 1.10 12.33
C ASP A 114 -4.37 -0.23 13.08
N HIS A 115 -4.91 -1.32 12.52
CA HIS A 115 -4.73 -2.65 13.05
C HIS A 115 -3.26 -3.04 13.13
N LEU A 116 -2.50 -2.85 12.05
CA LEU A 116 -1.07 -3.17 12.02
C LEU A 116 -0.28 -2.31 13.01
N LEU A 117 -0.60 -1.03 13.14
CA LEU A 117 -0.04 -0.15 14.18
C LEU A 117 -0.36 -0.67 15.60
N ARG A 118 -1.60 -1.08 15.85
CA ARG A 118 -2.00 -1.69 17.13
C ARG A 118 -1.27 -2.99 17.43
N THR A 119 -0.99 -3.84 16.43
CA THR A 119 -0.21 -5.07 16.64
C THR A 119 1.19 -4.79 17.16
N LEU A 120 1.71 -3.58 16.94
CA LEU A 120 3.01 -3.12 17.40
C LEU A 120 2.94 -2.16 18.60
N SER A 121 1.74 -1.80 19.06
CA SER A 121 1.52 -0.75 20.06
C SER A 121 2.12 0.61 19.66
N LEU A 122 2.02 0.97 18.38
CA LEU A 122 2.55 2.22 17.83
C LEU A 122 1.43 3.20 17.48
N GLU A 123 1.76 4.48 17.63
CA GLU A 123 0.90 5.57 17.15
C GLU A 123 1.08 5.80 15.64
N PRO A 124 0.03 6.25 14.92
CA PRO A 124 0.14 6.59 13.51
C PRO A 124 1.21 7.67 13.25
N PRO A 125 2.09 7.49 12.25
CA PRO A 125 3.04 8.52 11.87
C PRO A 125 2.35 9.61 11.04
N ASP A 126 3.06 10.73 10.83
CA ASP A 126 2.64 11.73 9.86
C ASP A 126 2.52 11.12 8.46
N LEU A 127 1.46 11.49 7.74
CA LEU A 127 1.27 11.01 6.37
C LEU A 127 2.38 11.58 5.46
N PRO A 128 3.00 10.76 4.60
CA PRO A 128 4.00 11.25 3.68
C PRO A 128 3.40 12.16 2.61
N ASP A 129 4.27 12.97 1.99
CA ASP A 129 3.90 13.91 0.94
C ASP A 129 5.03 14.00 -0.09
N LEU A 130 5.05 13.03 -1.00
CA LEU A 130 6.01 12.97 -2.08
C LEU A 130 5.45 13.62 -3.36
N TRP A 131 4.27 14.25 -3.28
CA TRP A 131 3.60 14.86 -4.41
C TRP A 131 4.28 16.16 -4.80
N ALA A 132 4.81 16.19 -6.03
CA ALA A 132 5.51 17.30 -6.64
C ALA A 132 5.01 17.44 -8.10
N PRO A 133 3.81 18.01 -8.31
CA PRO A 133 3.16 17.99 -9.61
C PRO A 133 3.95 18.80 -10.64
N GLU A 134 4.37 18.13 -11.71
CA GLU A 134 5.05 18.73 -12.87
C GLU A 134 4.19 18.62 -14.14
N SER A 135 3.23 17.70 -14.14
CA SER A 135 2.28 17.47 -15.22
C SER A 135 0.87 17.89 -14.84
N GLN A 136 0.10 18.37 -15.82
CA GLN A 136 -1.33 18.62 -15.68
C GLN A 136 -2.19 17.36 -15.91
N SER A 137 -1.56 16.21 -16.18
CA SER A 137 -2.25 14.95 -16.45
C SER A 137 -3.04 14.47 -15.24
N VAL A 138 -4.24 13.94 -15.52
CA VAL A 138 -5.03 13.17 -14.56
C VAL A 138 -4.83 11.71 -14.89
N VAL A 139 -4.11 10.97 -14.06
CA VAL A 139 -3.86 9.56 -14.31
C VAL A 139 -5.10 8.75 -13.92
N ILE A 140 -5.52 7.83 -14.77
CA ILE A 140 -6.66 6.95 -14.48
C ILE A 140 -6.25 5.48 -14.50
N HIS A 141 -6.88 4.69 -13.62
CA HIS A 141 -6.68 3.24 -13.58
C HIS A 141 -8.05 2.53 -13.57
N PRO A 142 -8.52 2.04 -14.73
CA PRO A 142 -9.84 1.42 -14.86
C PRO A 142 -9.91 0.00 -14.29
N GLY A 143 -8.76 -0.62 -14.02
CA GLY A 143 -8.67 -1.96 -13.47
C GLY A 143 -8.78 -2.01 -11.94
N SER A 144 -8.91 -3.23 -11.43
CA SER A 144 -8.81 -3.57 -10.02
C SER A 144 -8.54 -5.08 -9.87
N GLY A 145 -8.48 -5.57 -8.63
CA GLY A 145 -8.34 -7.01 -8.37
C GLY A 145 -9.56 -7.86 -8.76
N SER A 146 -10.68 -7.27 -9.18
CA SER A 146 -11.88 -8.01 -9.62
C SER A 146 -12.75 -7.18 -10.56
N GLN A 147 -13.31 -7.78 -11.60
CA GLN A 147 -14.22 -7.08 -12.53
C GLN A 147 -15.41 -6.40 -11.84
N LYS A 148 -15.92 -6.98 -10.74
CA LYS A 148 -17.03 -6.40 -9.95
C LYS A 148 -16.68 -5.07 -9.29
N LYS A 149 -15.39 -4.75 -9.18
CA LYS A 149 -14.88 -3.50 -8.61
C LYS A 149 -14.42 -2.51 -9.67
N ASN A 150 -14.69 -2.77 -10.95
CA ASN A 150 -14.34 -1.84 -12.03
C ASN A 150 -15.53 -0.92 -12.32
N TRP A 151 -15.34 0.38 -12.11
CA TRP A 151 -16.32 1.38 -12.48
C TRP A 151 -16.51 1.42 -14.00
N PRO A 152 -17.75 1.37 -14.52
CA PRO A 152 -17.98 1.16 -15.95
C PRO A 152 -17.76 2.41 -16.82
N TYR A 153 -17.66 3.61 -16.23
CA TYR A 153 -17.72 4.87 -16.99
C TYR A 153 -16.36 5.56 -17.20
N PHE A 154 -15.24 4.84 -17.09
CA PHE A 154 -13.92 5.41 -17.37
C PHE A 154 -13.79 5.93 -18.81
N GLU A 155 -14.40 5.28 -19.80
CA GLU A 155 -14.41 5.76 -21.19
C GLU A 155 -15.15 7.08 -21.34
N VAL A 156 -16.31 7.20 -20.69
CA VAL A 156 -17.09 8.44 -20.68
C VAL A 156 -16.32 9.56 -19.99
N LEU A 157 -15.63 9.26 -18.88
CA LEU A 157 -14.76 10.20 -18.19
C LEU A 157 -13.61 10.68 -19.09
N MET A 158 -12.92 9.79 -19.79
CA MET A 158 -11.84 10.15 -20.73
C MET A 158 -12.33 11.08 -21.84
N ASN A 159 -13.51 10.81 -22.40
CA ASN A 159 -14.10 11.66 -23.44
C ASN A 159 -14.46 13.07 -22.94
N ARG A 160 -14.85 13.19 -21.67
CA ARG A 160 -15.21 14.48 -21.04
C ARG A 160 -14.03 15.21 -20.41
N LEU A 161 -12.90 14.53 -20.22
CA LEU A 161 -11.68 15.09 -19.64
C LEU A 161 -10.46 14.66 -20.48
N PRO A 162 -10.14 15.39 -21.56
CA PRO A 162 -9.04 15.02 -22.47
C PRO A 162 -7.64 14.97 -21.82
N ALA A 163 -7.49 15.55 -20.62
CA ALA A 163 -6.26 15.47 -19.83
C ALA A 163 -6.09 14.12 -19.08
N CYS A 164 -7.07 13.21 -19.18
CA CYS A 164 -6.97 11.87 -18.62
C CYS A 164 -5.94 11.03 -19.38
N VAL A 165 -5.01 10.43 -18.64
CA VAL A 165 -4.02 9.50 -19.18
C VAL A 165 -4.24 8.13 -18.53
N PRO A 166 -4.64 7.11 -19.29
CA PRO A 166 -4.73 5.75 -18.76
C PRO A 166 -3.35 5.23 -18.38
N LEU A 167 -3.30 4.55 -17.25
CA LEU A 167 -2.08 3.97 -16.71
C LEU A 167 -1.54 2.86 -17.65
N PRO A 168 -0.26 2.91 -18.07
CA PRO A 168 0.36 1.85 -18.87
C PRO A 168 0.51 0.55 -18.05
N LYS A 169 0.18 -0.59 -18.67
CA LYS A 169 0.12 -1.90 -17.98
C LYS A 169 1.50 -2.51 -17.68
N ASP A 170 2.54 -2.02 -18.34
CA ASP A 170 3.90 -2.58 -18.37
C ASP A 170 4.86 -1.90 -17.39
N TRP A 171 4.40 -0.87 -16.68
CA TRP A 171 5.24 -0.15 -15.73
C TRP A 171 5.49 -0.96 -14.45
N ARG A 172 6.77 -1.05 -14.08
CA ARG A 172 7.16 -1.52 -12.74
C ARG A 172 6.62 -0.57 -11.68
N LEU A 173 6.26 -1.10 -10.51
CA LEU A 173 5.59 -0.33 -9.45
C LEU A 173 6.38 0.91 -9.00
N ARG A 174 7.72 0.86 -8.97
CA ARG A 174 8.52 2.06 -8.65
C ARG A 174 8.45 3.15 -9.73
N VAL A 175 8.47 2.76 -11.00
CA VAL A 175 8.34 3.70 -12.12
C VAL A 175 6.96 4.35 -12.07
N LEU A 176 5.93 3.53 -11.83
CA LEU A 176 4.58 4.04 -11.61
C LEU A 176 4.48 4.99 -10.40
N SER A 177 5.06 4.61 -9.25
CA SER A 177 5.13 5.46 -8.05
C SER A 177 5.73 6.83 -8.37
N HIS A 178 6.82 6.88 -9.13
CA HIS A 178 7.44 8.12 -9.58
C HIS A 178 6.48 8.96 -10.45
N HIS A 179 5.84 8.39 -11.47
CA HIS A 179 4.89 9.13 -12.30
C HIS A 179 3.68 9.67 -11.52
N LEU A 180 3.17 8.91 -10.55
CA LEU A 180 2.05 9.35 -9.72
C LEU A 180 2.41 10.53 -8.81
N ARG A 181 3.68 10.72 -8.43
CA ARG A 181 4.14 11.91 -7.68
C ARG A 181 4.03 13.19 -8.49
N HIS A 182 4.14 13.07 -9.82
CA HIS A 182 4.26 14.22 -10.71
C HIS A 182 2.98 14.53 -11.49
N CYS A 183 1.94 13.70 -11.41
CA CYS A 183 0.65 14.00 -12.02
C CYS A 183 -0.18 14.99 -11.18
N ARG A 184 -1.15 15.64 -11.83
CA ARG A 184 -2.06 16.59 -11.16
C ARG A 184 -2.98 15.88 -10.18
N ALA A 185 -3.50 14.72 -10.58
CA ALA A 185 -4.40 13.90 -9.79
C ALA A 185 -4.42 12.46 -10.32
N TYR A 186 -4.92 11.56 -9.49
CA TYR A 186 -5.19 10.16 -9.81
C TYR A 186 -6.66 9.82 -9.57
N ILE A 187 -7.23 8.99 -10.45
CA ILE A 187 -8.59 8.43 -10.31
C ILE A 187 -8.52 6.92 -10.53
N GLY A 188 -9.02 6.15 -9.56
CA GLY A 188 -9.00 4.70 -9.66
C GLY A 188 -10.05 4.04 -8.80
N ASN A 189 -10.33 2.77 -9.09
CA ASN A 189 -11.19 1.92 -8.27
C ASN A 189 -10.51 1.55 -6.94
N ASP A 190 -11.22 0.84 -6.07
CA ASP A 190 -10.64 0.06 -4.97
C ASP A 190 -9.57 -0.94 -5.48
N SER A 191 -8.32 -0.49 -5.54
CA SER A 191 -7.17 -1.20 -6.12
C SER A 191 -5.86 -0.79 -5.45
N GLY A 192 -4.85 -1.66 -5.46
CA GLY A 192 -3.55 -1.38 -4.83
C GLY A 192 -2.83 -0.13 -5.38
N ILE A 193 -3.05 0.21 -6.65
CA ILE A 193 -2.49 1.44 -7.24
C ILE A 193 -3.15 2.69 -6.65
N THR A 194 -4.44 2.62 -6.33
CA THR A 194 -5.17 3.72 -5.66
C THR A 194 -4.64 3.96 -4.26
N HIS A 195 -4.33 2.88 -3.52
CA HIS A 195 -3.66 2.99 -2.23
C HIS A 195 -2.28 3.64 -2.38
N LEU A 196 -1.49 3.20 -3.36
CA LEU A 196 -0.16 3.77 -3.63
C LEU A 196 -0.24 5.27 -3.95
N ALA A 197 -1.12 5.67 -4.87
CA ALA A 197 -1.30 7.07 -5.26
C ALA A 197 -1.70 7.95 -4.06
N ALA A 198 -2.62 7.47 -3.23
CA ALA A 198 -3.03 8.18 -2.03
C ALA A 198 -1.88 8.32 -1.03
N TYR A 199 -1.15 7.24 -0.75
CA TYR A 199 -0.14 7.20 0.29
C TYR A 199 1.05 8.10 -0.03
N ILE A 200 1.51 8.14 -1.29
CA ILE A 200 2.57 9.07 -1.72
C ILE A 200 2.14 10.55 -1.72
N GLY A 201 0.87 10.85 -1.42
CA GLY A 201 0.33 12.21 -1.31
C GLY A 201 -0.34 12.75 -2.58
N CYS A 202 -0.40 11.98 -3.67
CA CYS A 202 -1.06 12.40 -4.91
C CYS A 202 -2.56 12.65 -4.64
N PRO A 203 -3.13 13.79 -5.11
CA PRO A 203 -4.57 14.02 -5.07
C PRO A 203 -5.31 12.85 -5.70
N THR A 204 -6.06 12.11 -4.90
CA THR A 204 -6.61 10.80 -5.29
C THR A 204 -8.11 10.80 -5.12
N ILE A 205 -8.83 10.47 -6.20
CA ILE A 205 -10.25 10.12 -6.16
C ILE A 205 -10.36 8.60 -6.23
N ALA A 206 -10.84 7.99 -5.15
CA ALA A 206 -10.99 6.55 -5.05
C ALA A 206 -12.47 6.15 -5.19
N LEU A 207 -12.75 5.23 -6.11
CA LEU A 207 -14.10 4.77 -6.41
C LEU A 207 -14.35 3.42 -5.72
N PHE A 208 -15.28 3.41 -4.77
CA PHE A 208 -15.62 2.25 -3.97
C PHE A 208 -17.06 1.79 -4.25
N GLY A 209 -17.23 0.47 -4.29
CA GLY A 209 -18.52 -0.20 -4.46
C GLY A 209 -18.81 -1.13 -3.27
N PRO A 210 -18.71 -2.46 -3.45
CA PRO A 210 -19.08 -3.43 -2.42
C PRO A 210 -18.09 -3.49 -1.23
N THR A 211 -16.86 -3.01 -1.40
CA THR A 211 -15.84 -2.98 -0.34
C THR A 211 -16.10 -1.81 0.61
N ASP A 212 -15.94 -2.02 1.91
CA ASP A 212 -16.07 -0.96 2.91
C ASP A 212 -14.77 -0.13 3.05
N PRO A 213 -14.74 1.16 2.64
CA PRO A 213 -13.57 2.02 2.74
C PRO A 213 -13.23 2.41 4.18
N ARG A 214 -14.09 2.15 5.18
CA ARG A 214 -13.75 2.35 6.60
C ARG A 214 -12.75 1.30 7.09
N VAL A 215 -12.67 0.16 6.41
CA VAL A 215 -11.71 -0.92 6.71
C VAL A 215 -10.53 -0.89 5.75
N TRP A 216 -10.81 -0.69 4.45
CA TRP A 216 -9.85 -0.82 3.35
C TRP A 216 -9.64 0.48 2.57
N GLY A 217 -9.90 1.63 3.18
CA GLY A 217 -9.75 2.90 2.51
C GLY A 217 -8.29 3.21 2.19
N PRO A 218 -8.00 3.91 1.08
CA PRO A 218 -6.69 4.49 0.89
C PRO A 218 -6.43 5.59 1.94
N ILE A 219 -5.22 5.58 2.52
CA ILE A 219 -4.75 6.61 3.44
C ILE A 219 -3.85 7.57 2.68
N GLY A 220 -4.11 8.88 2.82
CA GLY A 220 -3.30 9.91 2.17
C GLY A 220 -3.78 11.32 2.49
N ARG A 221 -2.90 12.30 2.31
CA ARG A 221 -3.19 13.72 2.63
C ARG A 221 -4.33 14.31 1.82
N ARG A 222 -4.55 13.81 0.60
CA ARG A 222 -5.44 14.43 -0.40
C ARG A 222 -6.38 13.41 -1.04
N VAL A 223 -7.04 12.61 -0.20
CA VAL A 223 -7.95 11.55 -0.66
C VAL A 223 -9.40 12.03 -0.64
N ARG A 224 -10.14 11.66 -1.70
CA ARG A 224 -11.60 11.75 -1.77
C ARG A 224 -12.14 10.38 -2.17
N ILE A 225 -12.96 9.78 -1.31
CA ILE A 225 -13.59 8.49 -1.59
C ILE A 225 -15.03 8.76 -2.01
N ILE A 226 -15.41 8.26 -3.19
CA ILE A 226 -16.82 8.15 -3.58
C ILE A 226 -17.22 6.70 -3.35
N TRP A 227 -18.16 6.48 -2.43
CA TRP A 227 -18.61 5.15 -2.05
C TRP A 227 -20.12 5.04 -2.25
N LYS A 228 -20.53 4.04 -3.04
CA LYS A 228 -21.94 3.68 -3.28
C LYS A 228 -22.06 2.17 -3.15
N SER A 229 -23.28 1.66 -2.94
CA SER A 229 -23.51 0.21 -2.91
C SER A 229 -23.16 -0.46 -4.25
N LYS A 230 -23.40 0.24 -5.37
CA LYS A 230 -22.96 -0.18 -6.69
C LYS A 230 -22.14 0.90 -7.36
N LEU A 231 -21.08 0.49 -8.07
CA LEU A 231 -20.21 1.43 -8.78
C LEU A 231 -20.95 2.18 -9.90
N GLU A 232 -21.92 1.54 -10.55
CA GLU A 232 -22.78 2.16 -11.58
C GLU A 232 -23.57 3.38 -11.07
N ASP A 233 -23.76 3.52 -9.75
CA ASP A 233 -24.45 4.66 -9.15
C ASP A 233 -23.51 5.88 -8.97
N ILE A 234 -22.22 5.75 -9.25
CA ILE A 234 -21.26 6.86 -9.24
C ILE A 234 -21.32 7.56 -10.59
N ALA A 235 -21.84 8.78 -10.60
CA ALA A 235 -21.94 9.58 -11.82
C ALA A 235 -20.59 10.20 -12.21
N VAL A 236 -20.34 10.32 -13.52
CA VAL A 236 -19.16 11.00 -14.05
C VAL A 236 -19.08 12.46 -13.56
N ASP A 237 -20.23 13.12 -13.42
CA ASP A 237 -20.30 14.51 -12.95
C ASP A 237 -19.81 14.69 -11.50
N GLU A 238 -20.05 13.71 -10.61
CA GLU A 238 -19.53 13.75 -9.23
C GLU A 238 -17.99 13.85 -9.22
N ILE A 239 -17.33 13.09 -10.11
CA ILE A 239 -15.87 13.10 -10.26
C ILE A 239 -15.38 14.45 -10.83
N LEU A 240 -16.05 14.94 -11.86
CA LEU A 240 -15.68 16.21 -12.51
C LEU A 240 -15.83 17.39 -11.55
N GLU A 241 -16.85 17.40 -10.70
CA GLU A 241 -17.04 18.42 -9.67
C GLU A 241 -15.91 18.42 -8.63
N ILE A 242 -15.49 17.25 -8.16
CA ILE A 242 -14.37 17.12 -7.21
C ILE A 242 -13.08 17.68 -7.83
N LEU A 243 -12.78 17.34 -9.09
CA LEU A 243 -11.60 17.85 -9.79
C LEU A 243 -11.60 19.36 -9.98
N ARG A 244 -12.77 19.96 -10.26
CA ARG A 244 -12.91 21.42 -10.41
C ARG A 244 -12.65 22.13 -9.08
N ARG A 245 -13.22 21.62 -7.98
CA ARG A 245 -13.04 22.20 -6.64
C ARG A 245 -11.59 22.08 -6.15
N GLY A 246 -10.94 20.95 -6.43
CA GLY A 246 -9.52 20.71 -6.06
C GLY A 246 -8.50 21.58 -6.79
N GLY A 247 -8.84 22.16 -7.94
CA GLY A 247 -7.95 23.05 -8.71
C GLY A 247 -7.81 24.47 -8.15
N THR A 248 -8.60 24.85 -7.14
CA THR A 248 -8.65 26.21 -6.58
C THR A 248 -7.78 26.41 -5.32
N GLY A 249 -7.15 25.34 -4.83
CA GLY A 249 -6.33 25.33 -3.62
C GLY A 249 -4.84 25.61 -3.87
N ARG A 250 -4.51 26.76 -4.47
CA ARG A 250 -3.21 27.41 -4.27
C ARG A 250 -3.49 28.83 -3.77
N ARG A 251 -3.52 28.99 -2.46
CA ARG A 251 -3.17 30.23 -1.76
C ARG A 251 -2.34 29.85 -0.55
#